data_AF-A0AAN7KMX4-F1
#
_entry.id   AF-A0AAN7KMX4-F1
#
_cell.length_a   1.000
_cell.length_b   1.000
_cell.length_c   1.000
_cell.angle_alpha   90.00
_cell.angle_beta   90.00
_cell.angle_gamma   90.00
#
_symmetry.space_group_name_H-M   'P 1'
#
loop_
_entity.id
_entity.type
_entity.pdbx_description
1 polymer ?
#
loop_
_entity_poly.entity_id
_entity_poly.type
_entity_poly.pdbx_seq_one_letter_code
_entity_poly.pdbx_strand_id
1 'polypeptide(L)'
;MLFEGQLESLIKIVSENIGITEGQAAAAGLLAELPQAWLQGQAESLRSEKEMLSPAGLLLFAIISIAHGGVDDKCAACNAIAGEIEIGLSNEKPRNHLDMRHRLDSKGQREGKLIDYRVSELRVVELLDGLCEKMQDYTLEKRVSADPEWVKVYDWDELEDNKQEARAHSKAISSYCGRLLEETEDKLAELIMKGSVEVGSVSRVLCQDLSKHCRSGTNMVDREDDDDESEAEL
;
A
#
# COMPACT_ATOMS: atom_id res chain seq x y z
N MET A 1 -40.80 18.68 -0.64
CA MET A 1 -39.84 19.79 -0.43
C MET A 1 -38.88 19.47 0.72
N LEU A 2 -38.18 18.33 0.66
CA LEU A 2 -37.17 17.93 1.67
C LEU A 2 -35.85 17.42 1.04
N PHE A 3 -35.73 17.48 -0.29
CA PHE A 3 -34.60 16.87 -1.03
C PHE A 3 -33.51 17.85 -1.45
N GLU A 4 -33.75 19.17 -1.46
CA GLU A 4 -32.73 20.16 -1.88
C GLU A 4 -31.63 20.36 -0.83
N GLY A 5 -31.96 20.31 0.48
CA GLY A 5 -30.96 20.53 1.53
C GLY A 5 -29.95 19.39 1.73
N GLN A 6 -30.31 18.16 1.37
CA GLN A 6 -29.40 17.01 1.48
C GLN A 6 -28.42 16.92 0.30
N LEU A 7 -28.84 17.36 -0.88
CA LEU A 7 -27.99 17.39 -2.07
C LEU A 7 -26.89 18.44 -1.93
N GLU A 8 -27.22 19.63 -1.42
CA GLU A 8 -26.26 20.70 -1.10
C GLU A 8 -25.21 20.23 -0.07
N SER A 9 -25.64 19.48 0.96
CA SER A 9 -24.73 18.96 1.97
C SER A 9 -23.79 17.87 1.44
N LEU A 10 -24.26 17.02 0.53
CA LEU A 10 -23.43 16.01 -0.12
C LEU A 10 -22.43 16.64 -1.09
N ILE A 11 -22.86 17.66 -1.84
CA ILE A 11 -21.98 18.42 -2.74
C ILE A 11 -20.86 19.12 -1.95
N LYS A 12 -21.18 19.68 -0.78
CA LYS A 12 -20.20 20.33 0.10
C LYS A 12 -19.18 19.35 0.70
N ILE A 13 -19.62 18.15 1.09
CA ILE A 13 -18.75 17.09 1.61
C ILE A 13 -17.81 16.58 0.51
N VAL A 14 -18.30 16.49 -0.74
CA VAL A 14 -17.49 16.06 -1.88
C VAL A 14 -16.50 17.14 -2.31
N SER A 15 -16.86 18.43 -2.24
CA SER A 15 -15.95 19.53 -2.59
C SER A 15 -14.84 19.76 -1.56
N GLU A 16 -15.13 19.59 -0.26
CA GLU A 16 -14.13 19.72 0.81
C GLU A 16 -13.08 18.58 0.81
N ASN A 17 -13.43 17.38 0.31
CA ASN A 17 -12.52 16.22 0.26
C ASN A 17 -11.69 16.11 -1.03
N ILE A 18 -12.09 16.78 -2.11
CA ILE A 18 -11.42 16.70 -3.42
C ILE A 18 -10.66 18.00 -3.75
N GLY A 19 -10.83 19.07 -2.95
CA GLY A 19 -10.05 20.31 -3.09
C GLY A 19 -10.32 21.06 -4.39
N ILE A 20 -11.55 21.02 -4.90
CA ILE A 20 -11.97 21.73 -6.11
C ILE A 20 -12.71 23.00 -5.70
N THR A 21 -12.26 24.15 -6.20
CA THR A 21 -12.94 25.44 -5.99
C THR A 21 -14.21 25.55 -6.85
N GLU A 22 -15.24 26.25 -6.36
CA GLU A 22 -16.52 26.47 -7.07
C GLU A 22 -16.35 27.10 -8.47
N GLY A 23 -15.19 27.70 -8.78
CA GLY A 23 -14.88 28.26 -10.09
C GLY A 23 -14.49 27.25 -11.18
N GLN A 24 -14.19 25.99 -10.85
CA GLN A 24 -13.72 25.00 -11.84
C GLN A 24 -14.83 24.12 -12.45
N ALA A 25 -16.05 24.16 -11.90
CA ALA A 25 -17.21 23.46 -12.48
C ALA A 25 -17.77 24.15 -13.74
N ALA A 26 -17.36 25.39 -14.04
CA ALA A 26 -17.91 26.19 -15.14
C ALA A 26 -17.23 25.99 -16.51
N ALA A 27 -16.22 25.12 -16.63
CA ALA A 27 -15.42 24.97 -17.85
C ALA A 27 -15.63 23.66 -18.64
N ALA A 28 -16.71 22.91 -18.37
CA ALA A 28 -17.15 21.81 -19.24
C ALA A 28 -18.33 22.26 -20.11
N GLY A 29 -18.10 23.28 -20.93
CA GLY A 29 -19.01 23.65 -22.01
C GLY A 29 -18.93 22.61 -23.13
N LEU A 30 -19.80 21.60 -23.07
CA LEU A 30 -20.09 20.70 -24.20
C LEU A 30 -21.46 20.04 -24.01
N LEU A 31 -22.51 20.88 -24.06
CA LEU A 31 -23.87 20.43 -24.33
C LEU A 31 -24.52 21.42 -25.31
N ALA A 32 -24.16 21.29 -26.58
CA ALA A 32 -25.00 21.73 -27.67
C ALA A 32 -25.13 20.56 -28.65
N GLU A 33 -26.39 20.17 -28.89
CA GLU A 33 -26.84 19.19 -29.87
C GLU A 33 -26.77 17.69 -29.48
N LEU A 34 -27.72 17.27 -28.64
CA LEU A 34 -28.27 15.91 -28.71
C LEU A 34 -29.80 15.98 -28.86
N PRO A 35 -30.41 15.28 -29.83
CA PRO A 35 -31.86 15.32 -30.07
C PRO A 35 -32.66 14.72 -28.90
N GLN A 36 -33.75 15.39 -28.52
CA GLN A 36 -34.67 15.04 -27.41
C GLN A 36 -35.45 13.70 -27.58
N ALA A 37 -35.03 12.79 -28.46
CA ALA A 37 -35.76 11.56 -28.76
C ALA A 37 -35.39 10.34 -27.89
N TRP A 38 -34.34 10.42 -27.05
CA TRP A 38 -33.90 9.28 -26.24
C TRP A 38 -34.46 9.23 -24.81
N LEU A 39 -35.16 10.27 -24.35
CA LEU A 39 -35.61 10.39 -22.96
C LEU A 39 -37.03 9.88 -22.66
N GLN A 40 -37.68 9.19 -23.60
CA GLN A 40 -39.01 8.60 -23.36
C GLN A 40 -39.03 7.06 -23.31
N GLY A 41 -37.92 6.37 -23.59
CA GLY A 41 -37.88 4.90 -23.66
C GLY A 41 -37.45 4.12 -22.41
N GLN A 42 -36.94 4.78 -21.36
CA GLN A 42 -36.39 4.07 -20.17
C GLN A 42 -37.19 4.25 -18.87
N ALA A 43 -38.28 5.03 -18.88
CA ALA A 43 -39.04 5.32 -17.67
C ALA A 43 -39.98 4.19 -17.20
N GLU A 44 -40.14 3.11 -17.98
CA GLU A 44 -41.05 2.01 -17.64
C GLU A 44 -40.36 0.75 -17.07
N SER A 45 -39.02 0.68 -17.07
CA SER A 45 -38.29 -0.48 -16.50
C SER A 45 -37.86 -0.32 -15.04
N LEU A 46 -37.79 0.91 -14.50
CA LEU A 46 -37.27 1.18 -13.14
C LEU A 46 -38.36 1.29 -12.06
N ARG A 47 -39.53 0.66 -12.28
CA ARG A 47 -40.61 0.60 -11.27
C ARG A 47 -40.63 -0.72 -10.50
N SER A 48 -39.86 -1.74 -10.91
CA SER A 48 -39.91 -3.08 -10.30
C SER A 48 -38.79 -3.45 -9.33
N GLU A 49 -37.78 -2.58 -9.10
CA GLU A 49 -36.66 -2.90 -8.18
C GLU A 49 -36.70 -2.14 -6.84
N LYS A 50 -37.68 -1.26 -6.61
CA LYS A 50 -37.73 -0.45 -5.37
C LYS A 50 -38.27 -1.16 -4.14
N GLU A 51 -38.67 -2.43 -4.26
CA GLU A 51 -39.30 -3.19 -3.17
C GLU A 51 -38.43 -4.38 -2.70
N MET A 52 -37.09 -4.24 -2.67
CA MET A 52 -36.27 -5.24 -1.97
C MET A 52 -34.92 -4.74 -1.42
N LEU A 53 -34.78 -3.45 -1.09
CA LEU A 53 -33.63 -3.00 -0.29
C LEU A 53 -34.01 -2.93 1.20
N SER A 54 -33.94 -4.09 1.86
CA SER A 54 -34.03 -4.19 3.32
C SER A 54 -32.94 -3.33 4.00
N PRO A 55 -33.19 -2.70 5.16
CA PRO A 55 -32.16 -1.98 5.92
C PRO A 55 -30.94 -2.85 6.28
N ALA A 56 -31.07 -4.18 6.25
CA ALA A 56 -29.95 -5.11 6.39
C ALA A 56 -28.99 -5.09 5.18
N GLY A 57 -29.49 -4.81 3.96
CA GLY A 57 -28.67 -4.76 2.73
C GLY A 57 -27.74 -3.55 2.66
N LEU A 58 -28.16 -2.42 3.25
CA LEU A 58 -27.32 -1.21 3.38
C LEU A 58 -26.17 -1.41 4.38
N LEU A 59 -26.37 -2.19 5.44
CA LEU A 59 -25.30 -2.57 6.37
C LEU A 59 -24.30 -3.54 5.73
N LEU A 60 -24.76 -4.49 4.91
CA LEU A 60 -23.89 -5.43 4.19
C LEU A 60 -22.97 -4.71 3.18
N PHE A 61 -23.47 -3.71 2.44
CA PHE A 61 -22.64 -2.92 1.52
C PHE A 61 -21.55 -2.10 2.23
N ALA A 62 -21.81 -1.62 3.44
CA ALA A 62 -20.83 -0.88 4.24
C ALA A 62 -19.70 -1.78 4.77
N ILE A 63 -19.99 -3.06 5.06
CA ILE A 63 -19.00 -4.01 5.57
C ILE A 63 -18.06 -4.49 4.46
N ILE A 64 -18.56 -4.61 3.21
CA ILE A 64 -17.75 -5.08 2.07
C ILE A 64 -16.69 -4.05 1.64
N SER A 65 -16.94 -2.75 1.84
CA SER A 65 -15.97 -1.69 1.49
C SER A 65 -14.67 -1.72 2.31
N ILE A 66 -14.62 -2.49 3.41
CA ILE A 66 -13.43 -2.60 4.29
C ILE A 66 -12.43 -3.65 3.76
N ALA A 67 -12.79 -4.46 2.76
CA ALA A 67 -11.98 -5.58 2.29
C ALA A 67 -10.91 -5.25 1.23
N HIS A 68 -10.83 -4.03 0.70
CA HIS A 68 -9.90 -3.67 -0.39
C HIS A 68 -8.50 -3.20 0.06
N GLY A 69 -8.09 -3.50 1.31
CA GLY A 69 -6.76 -3.15 1.83
C GLY A 69 -5.64 -4.14 1.48
N GLY A 70 -5.90 -5.09 0.57
CA GLY A 70 -4.91 -6.07 0.12
C GLY A 70 -3.90 -5.44 -0.82
N VAL A 71 -2.60 -5.69 -0.59
CA VAL A 71 -1.61 -5.50 -1.64
C VAL A 71 -1.65 -6.71 -2.56
N ASP A 72 -1.57 -6.45 -3.86
CA ASP A 72 -1.40 -7.51 -4.87
C ASP A 72 -0.01 -8.12 -4.76
N ASP A 73 0.07 -9.45 -4.94
CA ASP A 73 1.30 -10.25 -4.80
C ASP A 73 2.17 -9.83 -3.61
N LYS A 74 1.80 -10.30 -2.41
CA LYS A 74 2.53 -10.01 -1.17
C LYS A 74 4.00 -10.38 -1.23
N CYS A 75 4.37 -11.46 -1.93
CA CYS A 75 5.76 -11.86 -2.02
C CYS A 75 6.55 -10.87 -2.88
N ALA A 76 6.04 -10.52 -4.06
CA ALA A 76 6.67 -9.53 -4.92
C ALA A 76 6.72 -8.14 -4.25
N ALA A 77 5.66 -7.72 -3.56
CA ALA A 77 5.62 -6.47 -2.81
C ALA A 77 6.66 -6.46 -1.68
N CYS A 78 6.77 -7.55 -0.92
CA CYS A 78 7.79 -7.68 0.11
C CYS A 78 9.20 -7.61 -0.46
N ASN A 79 9.45 -8.27 -1.59
CA ASN A 79 10.76 -8.23 -2.25
C ASN A 79 11.11 -6.81 -2.74
N ALA A 80 10.15 -6.03 -3.21
CA ALA A 80 10.37 -4.62 -3.55
C ALA A 80 10.79 -3.79 -2.32
N ILE A 81 10.10 -3.98 -1.18
CA ILE A 81 10.45 -3.33 0.11
C ILE A 81 11.84 -3.77 0.57
N ALA A 82 12.13 -5.07 0.52
CA ALA A 82 13.44 -5.61 0.84
C ALA A 82 14.53 -5.01 -0.05
N GLY A 83 14.25 -4.78 -1.33
CA GLY A 83 15.15 -4.11 -2.27
C GLY A 83 15.51 -2.68 -1.85
N GLU A 84 14.57 -1.91 -1.33
CA GLU A 84 14.87 -0.55 -0.82
C GLU A 84 15.75 -0.60 0.45
N ILE A 85 15.54 -1.59 1.32
CA ILE A 85 16.42 -1.82 2.48
C ILE A 85 17.83 -2.23 2.03
N GLU A 86 17.95 -3.10 1.02
CA GLU A 86 19.21 -3.52 0.40
C GLU A 86 19.99 -2.32 -0.17
N ILE A 87 19.29 -1.42 -0.86
CA ILE A 87 19.84 -0.16 -1.36
C ILE A 87 20.32 0.71 -0.19
N GLY A 88 19.53 0.80 0.88
CA GLY A 88 19.90 1.52 2.11
C GLY A 88 21.19 1.00 2.74
N LEU A 89 21.30 -0.33 2.91
CA LEU A 89 22.50 -0.99 3.44
C LEU A 89 23.72 -0.80 2.53
N SER A 90 23.53 -0.87 1.20
CA SER A 90 24.61 -0.71 0.22
C SER A 90 25.15 0.72 0.17
N ASN A 91 24.30 1.71 0.43
CA ASN A 91 24.64 3.13 0.44
C ASN A 91 25.04 3.63 1.84
N GLU A 92 25.07 2.76 2.85
CA GLU A 92 25.44 3.09 4.22
C GLU A 92 26.87 3.64 4.26
N LYS A 93 27.03 4.88 4.73
CA LYS A 93 28.35 5.50 4.84
C LYS A 93 29.10 4.88 6.03
N PRO A 94 30.39 4.54 5.89
CA PRO A 94 31.19 4.09 7.01
C PRO A 94 31.17 5.11 8.15
N ARG A 95 30.76 4.64 9.33
CA ARG A 95 30.69 5.45 10.55
C ARG A 95 31.53 4.81 11.65
N ASN A 96 32.09 5.66 12.50
CA ASN A 96 32.76 5.24 13.73
C ASN A 96 31.73 5.07 14.86
N HIS A 97 32.20 4.82 16.07
CA HIS A 97 31.37 4.69 17.26
C HIS A 97 30.50 5.93 17.56
N LEU A 98 29.31 5.68 18.10
CA LEU A 98 28.46 6.67 18.78
C LEU A 98 29.06 6.97 20.17
N ASP A 99 29.40 8.24 20.41
CA ASP A 99 29.94 8.72 21.69
C ASP A 99 28.81 9.24 22.58
N MET A 100 28.33 8.40 23.50
CA MET A 100 27.30 8.76 24.48
C MET A 100 27.90 9.33 25.79
N ARG A 101 29.18 9.72 25.79
CA ARG A 101 29.86 10.24 26.98
C ARG A 101 29.64 11.75 27.13
N HIS A 102 28.43 12.11 27.53
CA HIS A 102 28.04 13.52 27.70
C HIS A 102 28.49 14.13 29.03
N ARG A 103 28.87 13.33 30.04
CA ARG A 103 29.27 13.81 31.37
C ARG A 103 30.80 13.79 31.53
N LEU A 104 31.35 14.83 32.16
CA LEU A 104 32.73 14.83 32.64
C LEU A 104 32.76 14.48 34.14
N ASP A 105 33.70 13.64 34.54
CA ASP A 105 33.99 13.38 35.95
C ASP A 105 34.79 14.53 36.59
N SER A 106 35.04 14.42 37.91
CA SER A 106 35.83 15.42 38.65
C SER A 106 37.31 15.48 38.23
N LYS A 107 37.79 14.54 37.41
CA LYS A 107 39.14 14.47 36.84
C LYS A 107 39.18 14.94 35.38
N GLY A 108 38.06 15.42 34.83
CA GLY A 108 37.96 15.85 33.44
C GLY A 108 37.94 14.70 32.42
N GLN A 109 37.63 13.48 32.83
CA GLN A 109 37.43 12.35 31.93
C GLN A 109 35.96 12.24 31.53
N ARG A 110 35.72 11.85 30.27
CA ARG A 110 34.37 11.63 29.74
C ARG A 110 33.81 10.30 30.23
N GLU A 111 32.69 10.34 30.95
CA GLU A 111 31.96 9.17 31.43
C GLU A 111 30.73 8.88 30.55
N GLY A 112 30.51 7.61 30.24
CA GLY A 112 29.38 7.12 29.44
C GLY A 112 29.76 5.93 28.55
N LYS A 113 28.89 5.59 27.60
CA LYS A 113 29.06 4.43 26.72
C LYS A 113 29.58 4.86 25.34
N LEU A 114 30.50 4.07 24.80
CA LEU A 114 30.93 4.15 23.40
C LEU A 114 30.32 2.95 22.68
N ILE A 115 29.48 3.17 21.68
CA ILE A 115 28.74 2.11 20.99
C ILE A 115 29.17 2.06 19.53
N ASP A 116 29.52 0.89 19.01
CA ASP A 116 29.75 0.74 17.57
C ASP A 116 28.45 1.03 16.80
N TYR A 117 28.52 1.82 15.72
CA TYR A 117 27.35 2.16 14.92
C TYR A 117 26.65 0.91 14.35
N ARG A 118 27.41 -0.12 13.96
CA ARG A 118 26.88 -1.35 13.35
C ARG A 118 25.90 -2.09 14.25
N VAL A 119 26.12 -2.01 15.57
CA VAL A 119 25.32 -2.68 16.60
C VAL A 119 24.37 -1.70 17.30
N SER A 120 24.20 -0.49 16.76
CA SER A 120 23.36 0.54 17.36
C SER A 120 21.95 0.50 16.80
N GLU A 121 20.96 0.78 17.66
CA GLU A 121 19.57 0.97 17.26
C GLU A 121 19.40 2.15 16.29
N LEU A 122 20.24 3.19 16.44
CA LEU A 122 20.25 4.34 15.54
C LEU A 122 20.45 3.94 14.08
N ARG A 123 21.31 2.95 13.79
CA ARG A 123 21.51 2.43 12.44
C ARG A 123 20.22 1.85 11.85
N VAL A 124 19.41 1.17 12.67
CA VAL A 124 18.13 0.60 12.24
C VAL A 124 17.12 1.70 11.97
N VAL A 125 17.00 2.68 12.87
CA VAL A 125 16.12 3.83 12.69
C VAL A 125 16.46 4.58 11.40
N GLU A 126 17.74 4.88 11.17
CA GLU A 126 18.17 5.57 9.94
C GLU A 126 17.93 4.75 8.66
N LEU A 127 17.94 3.41 8.76
CA LEU A 127 17.70 2.52 7.62
C LEU A 127 16.21 2.42 7.27
N LEU A 128 15.33 2.38 8.27
CA LEU A 128 13.89 2.21 8.08
C LEU A 128 13.13 3.54 7.98
N ASP A 129 13.75 4.66 8.36
CA ASP A 129 13.16 5.99 8.26
C ASP A 129 12.77 6.33 6.80
N GLY A 130 11.53 6.76 6.62
CA GLY A 130 10.97 7.10 5.31
C GLY A 130 10.82 5.92 4.34
N LEU A 131 11.05 4.67 4.76
CA LEU A 131 11.03 3.50 3.87
C LEU A 131 9.66 3.31 3.23
N CYS A 132 8.59 3.32 4.02
CA CYS A 132 7.24 3.09 3.51
C CYS A 132 6.70 4.26 2.70
N GLU A 133 7.18 5.48 2.96
CA GLU A 133 6.90 6.66 2.15
C GLU A 133 7.52 6.51 0.75
N LYS A 134 8.76 6.00 0.64
CA LYS A 134 9.42 5.72 -0.64
C LYS A 134 8.70 4.65 -1.46
N MET A 135 7.99 3.73 -0.80
CA MET A 135 7.18 2.73 -1.52
C MET A 135 6.05 3.36 -2.33
N GLN A 136 5.70 4.63 -2.07
CA GLN A 136 4.76 5.36 -2.93
C GLN A 136 5.31 5.65 -4.33
N ASP A 137 6.62 5.46 -4.56
CA ASP A 137 7.23 5.54 -5.89
C ASP A 137 7.11 4.22 -6.66
N TYR A 138 6.34 3.24 -6.18
CA TYR A 138 6.17 1.95 -6.84
C TYR A 138 4.77 1.77 -7.41
N THR A 139 4.67 0.99 -8.47
CA THR A 139 3.39 0.54 -9.02
C THR A 139 3.48 -0.91 -9.49
N LEU A 140 2.33 -1.54 -9.70
CA LEU A 140 2.25 -2.92 -10.19
C LEU A 140 2.10 -2.92 -11.71
N GLU A 141 3.10 -3.46 -12.41
CA GLU A 141 3.03 -3.66 -13.86
C GLU A 141 2.58 -5.10 -14.14
N LYS A 142 1.41 -5.26 -14.78
CA LYS A 142 0.90 -6.56 -15.22
C LYS A 142 1.29 -6.76 -16.69
N ARG A 143 2.30 -7.58 -16.94
CA ARG A 143 2.65 -7.97 -18.31
C ARG A 143 1.78 -9.15 -18.75
N VAL A 144 1.30 -9.13 -19.99
CA VAL A 144 0.33 -10.11 -20.55
C VAL A 144 0.80 -11.58 -20.42
N SER A 145 2.10 -11.83 -20.33
CA SER A 145 2.68 -13.17 -20.25
C SER A 145 3.74 -13.32 -19.16
N ALA A 146 3.79 -12.43 -18.17
CA ALA A 146 4.73 -12.54 -17.06
C ALA A 146 4.01 -12.32 -15.73
N ASP A 147 4.61 -12.82 -14.66
CA ASP A 147 4.12 -12.56 -13.33
C ASP A 147 4.14 -11.04 -13.05
N PRO A 148 3.15 -10.53 -12.29
CA PRO A 148 3.07 -9.12 -11.97
C PRO A 148 4.33 -8.67 -11.21
N GLU A 149 4.89 -7.54 -11.62
CA GLU A 149 6.13 -7.01 -11.04
C GLU A 149 5.90 -5.63 -10.44
N TRP A 150 6.46 -5.40 -9.25
CA TRP A 150 6.46 -4.09 -8.62
C TRP A 150 7.64 -3.27 -9.14
N VAL A 151 7.33 -2.24 -9.92
CA VAL A 151 8.34 -1.39 -10.59
C VAL A 151 8.35 0.00 -9.99
N LYS A 152 9.54 0.60 -9.90
CA LYS A 152 9.71 1.97 -9.44
C LYS A 152 9.41 2.97 -10.55
N VAL A 153 8.50 3.89 -10.29
CA VAL A 153 8.08 4.98 -11.15
C VAL A 153 8.91 6.22 -10.80
N TYR A 154 9.73 6.68 -11.75
CA TYR A 154 10.54 7.89 -11.59
C TYR A 154 9.80 9.15 -12.02
N ASP A 155 8.95 9.03 -13.05
CA ASP A 155 8.09 10.11 -13.53
C ASP A 155 6.66 9.58 -13.70
N TRP A 156 5.75 10.13 -12.90
CA TRP A 156 4.33 9.76 -12.92
C TRP A 156 3.58 10.37 -14.11
N ASP A 157 4.15 11.39 -14.75
CA ASP A 157 3.55 12.03 -15.91
C ASP A 157 3.80 11.24 -17.19
N GLU A 158 4.89 10.46 -17.25
CA GLU A 158 5.27 9.59 -18.38
C GLU A 158 4.51 8.25 -18.42
N LEU A 159 3.73 7.91 -17.39
CA LEU A 159 2.90 6.70 -17.41
C LEU A 159 1.82 6.81 -18.50
N GLU A 160 1.93 6.00 -19.55
CA GLU A 160 0.98 5.92 -20.66
C GLU A 160 -0.35 5.26 -20.25
N ASP A 161 -0.29 4.35 -19.26
CA ASP A 161 -1.41 3.55 -18.77
C ASP A 161 -2.25 4.26 -17.69
N ASN A 162 -3.20 3.52 -17.10
CA ASN A 162 -4.17 3.98 -16.10
C ASN A 162 -3.49 4.55 -14.83
N LYS A 163 -3.18 5.85 -14.85
CA LYS A 163 -2.54 6.59 -13.73
C LYS A 163 -3.30 6.46 -12.41
N GLN A 164 -4.63 6.33 -12.43
CA GLN A 164 -5.43 6.19 -11.21
C GLN A 164 -5.18 4.84 -10.54
N GLU A 165 -5.16 3.76 -11.31
CA GLU A 165 -4.83 2.41 -10.84
C GLU A 165 -3.38 2.35 -10.36
N ALA A 166 -2.46 2.95 -11.11
CA ALA A 166 -1.05 3.00 -10.72
C ALA A 166 -0.85 3.70 -9.37
N ARG A 167 -1.58 4.79 -9.12
CA ARG A 167 -1.59 5.51 -7.83
C ARG A 167 -2.27 4.71 -6.71
N ALA A 168 -3.30 3.94 -7.04
CA ALA A 168 -3.92 3.03 -6.07
C ALA A 168 -2.94 1.94 -5.61
N HIS A 169 -2.18 1.34 -6.53
CA HIS A 169 -1.12 0.38 -6.21
C HIS A 169 -0.01 0.99 -5.34
N SER A 170 0.46 2.19 -5.68
CA SER A 170 1.43 2.96 -4.89
C SER A 170 1.00 3.14 -3.42
N LYS A 171 -0.26 3.53 -3.21
CA LYS A 171 -0.82 3.65 -1.85
C LYS A 171 -0.93 2.29 -1.16
N ALA A 172 -1.32 1.25 -1.92
CA ALA A 172 -1.49 -0.10 -1.38
C ALA A 172 -0.16 -0.70 -0.89
N ILE A 173 0.93 -0.60 -1.66
CA ILE A 173 2.24 -1.11 -1.25
C ILE A 173 2.84 -0.29 -0.10
N SER A 174 2.65 1.03 -0.07
CA SER A 174 3.05 1.87 1.07
C SER A 174 2.33 1.47 2.36
N SER A 175 1.02 1.26 2.31
CA SER A 175 0.24 0.78 3.45
C SER A 175 0.62 -0.65 3.87
N TYR A 176 0.96 -1.50 2.91
CA TYR A 176 1.46 -2.84 3.18
C TYR A 176 2.85 -2.83 3.85
N CYS A 177 3.75 -1.94 3.42
CA CYS A 177 5.04 -1.75 4.08
C CYS A 177 4.85 -1.41 5.57
N GLY A 178 3.94 -0.49 5.89
CA GLY A 178 3.65 -0.13 7.29
C GLY A 178 3.25 -1.35 8.13
N ARG A 179 2.32 -2.18 7.62
CA ARG A 179 1.91 -3.43 8.29
C ARG A 179 3.04 -4.45 8.40
N LEU A 180 3.83 -4.60 7.34
CA LEU A 180 4.98 -5.51 7.32
C LEU A 180 5.99 -5.14 8.40
N LEU A 181 6.30 -3.84 8.55
CA LEU A 181 7.23 -3.38 9.57
C LEU A 181 6.63 -3.46 10.97
N GLU A 182 5.34 -3.13 11.15
CA GLU A 182 4.65 -3.30 12.44
C GLU A 182 4.79 -4.74 12.97
N GLU A 183 4.76 -5.74 12.10
CA GLU A 183 4.90 -7.15 12.48
C GLU A 183 6.36 -7.61 12.66
N THR A 184 7.32 -6.99 11.97
CA THR A 184 8.67 -7.56 11.80
C THR A 184 9.82 -6.69 12.30
N GLU A 185 9.60 -5.39 12.56
CA GLU A 185 10.64 -4.40 12.86
C GLU A 185 11.53 -4.83 14.03
N ASP A 186 10.95 -5.26 15.15
CA ASP A 186 11.70 -5.65 16.35
C ASP A 186 12.73 -6.76 16.06
N LYS A 187 12.30 -7.81 15.34
CA LYS A 187 13.18 -8.95 15.00
C LYS A 187 14.16 -8.58 13.91
N LEU A 188 13.73 -7.79 12.93
CA LEU A 188 14.59 -7.29 11.88
C LEU A 188 15.73 -6.42 12.46
N ALA A 189 15.39 -5.53 13.40
CA ALA A 189 16.33 -4.69 14.13
C ALA A 189 17.38 -5.52 14.87
N GLU A 190 16.94 -6.54 15.61
CA GLU A 190 17.82 -7.45 16.34
C GLU A 190 18.82 -8.14 15.39
N LEU A 191 18.33 -8.63 14.24
CA LEU A 191 19.17 -9.32 13.26
C LEU A 191 20.15 -8.36 12.56
N ILE A 192 19.74 -7.13 12.25
CA ILE A 192 20.61 -6.09 11.68
C ILE A 192 21.74 -5.74 12.68
N MET A 193 21.39 -5.53 13.95
CA MET A 193 22.36 -5.19 15.00
C MET A 193 23.33 -6.34 15.28
N LYS A 194 22.90 -7.60 15.11
CA LYS A 194 23.77 -8.79 15.19
C LYS A 194 24.66 -8.98 13.96
N GLY A 195 24.41 -8.24 12.88
CA GLY A 195 25.09 -8.43 11.59
C GLY A 195 24.62 -9.67 10.83
N SER A 196 23.45 -10.22 11.16
CA SER A 196 22.86 -11.37 10.48
C SER A 196 22.08 -10.99 9.21
N VAL A 197 21.87 -9.69 8.99
CA VAL A 197 21.30 -9.12 7.77
C VAL A 197 22.38 -8.32 7.06
N GLU A 198 22.80 -8.83 5.92
CA GLU A 198 23.79 -8.22 5.03
C GLU A 198 23.20 -8.03 3.63
N VAL A 199 23.92 -7.25 2.81
CA VAL A 199 23.52 -7.02 1.43
C VAL A 199 23.39 -8.34 0.67
N GLY A 200 22.27 -8.57 0.00
CA GLY A 200 21.90 -9.79 -0.72
C GLY A 200 21.14 -10.81 0.12
N SER A 201 20.85 -10.55 1.39
CA SER A 201 20.15 -11.48 2.29
C SER A 201 18.82 -10.95 2.84
N VAL A 202 18.50 -9.67 2.62
CA VAL A 202 17.34 -9.01 3.23
C VAL A 202 16.04 -9.67 2.77
N SER A 203 15.88 -9.97 1.48
CA SER A 203 14.67 -10.63 0.95
C SER A 203 14.42 -11.98 1.62
N ARG A 204 15.46 -12.81 1.80
CA ARG A 204 15.32 -14.09 2.51
C ARG A 204 14.87 -13.86 3.95
N VAL A 205 15.58 -12.99 4.68
CA VAL A 205 15.28 -12.75 6.10
C VAL A 205 13.90 -12.13 6.29
N LEU A 206 13.60 -11.04 5.60
CA LEU A 206 12.35 -10.30 5.76
C LEU A 206 11.15 -11.05 5.17
N CYS A 207 11.27 -11.53 3.93
CA CYS A 207 10.12 -12.04 3.18
C CYS A 207 9.86 -13.53 3.35
N GLN A 208 10.90 -14.33 3.65
CA GLN A 208 10.73 -15.76 3.91
C GLN A 208 10.73 -16.07 5.41
N ASP A 209 11.74 -15.61 6.15
CA ASP A 209 11.94 -16.04 7.54
C ASP A 209 11.02 -15.30 8.53
N LEU A 210 10.95 -13.97 8.43
CA LEU A 210 10.20 -13.13 9.36
C LEU A 210 8.71 -13.06 9.01
N SER A 211 8.37 -12.57 7.82
CA SER A 211 6.98 -12.35 7.41
C SER A 211 6.31 -13.55 6.76
N LYS A 212 7.10 -14.49 6.22
CA LYS A 212 6.60 -15.69 5.52
C LYS A 212 5.66 -15.39 4.35
N HIS A 213 5.80 -14.21 3.75
CA HIS A 213 5.05 -13.82 2.57
C HIS A 213 5.55 -14.50 1.30
N CYS A 214 6.81 -14.93 1.29
CA CYS A 214 7.40 -15.74 0.23
C CYS A 214 7.62 -17.18 0.71
N ARG A 215 7.29 -18.15 -0.15
CA ARG A 215 7.60 -19.57 0.11
C ARG A 215 9.11 -19.78 0.00
N SER A 216 9.74 -20.34 1.03
CA SER A 216 11.08 -20.93 0.89
C SER A 216 10.97 -22.10 -0.06
N GLY A 217 11.72 -22.10 -1.16
CA GLY A 217 11.50 -23.01 -2.28
C GLY A 217 11.36 -24.49 -1.87
N THR A 218 10.12 -24.97 -1.84
CA THR A 218 9.75 -26.37 -2.00
C THR A 218 8.55 -26.44 -2.94
N ASN A 219 8.87 -26.87 -4.16
CA ASN A 219 8.03 -27.41 -5.23
C ASN A 219 6.83 -26.62 -5.80
N MET A 220 6.91 -26.50 -7.12
CA MET A 220 5.84 -26.43 -8.11
C MET A 220 4.56 -27.20 -7.75
N VAL A 221 3.44 -26.55 -8.08
CA VAL A 221 2.07 -27.06 -8.29
C VAL A 221 1.36 -27.55 -7.03
N ASP A 222 0.31 -26.84 -6.64
CA ASP A 222 -1.02 -27.45 -6.57
C ASP A 222 -2.04 -26.38 -6.99
N ARG A 223 -2.65 -26.63 -8.16
CA ARG A 223 -3.96 -26.10 -8.52
C ARG A 223 -4.93 -26.93 -7.68
N GLU A 224 -5.67 -26.31 -6.79
CA GLU A 224 -6.88 -26.93 -6.24
C GLU A 224 -7.97 -26.70 -7.29
N ASP A 225 -8.25 -27.76 -8.05
CA ASP A 225 -9.39 -27.85 -8.96
C ASP A 225 -10.69 -27.83 -8.11
N ASP A 226 -11.65 -27.02 -8.55
CA ASP A 226 -13.02 -26.99 -8.03
C ASP A 226 -13.74 -28.30 -8.39
N ASP A 227 -14.01 -29.14 -7.40
CA ASP A 227 -14.97 -30.25 -7.54
C ASP A 227 -16.37 -29.76 -7.10
N ASP A 228 -17.18 -29.42 -8.11
CA ASP A 228 -18.64 -29.36 -8.02
C ASP A 228 -19.18 -30.77 -7.66
N GLU A 229 -19.75 -30.93 -6.46
CA GLU A 229 -20.60 -32.08 -6.16
C GLU A 229 -22.05 -31.63 -5.93
N SER A 230 -22.85 -31.85 -6.97
CA SER A 230 -24.31 -31.78 -6.95
C SER A 230 -24.87 -32.97 -6.15
N GLU A 231 -25.59 -32.71 -5.05
CA GLU A 231 -26.49 -33.70 -4.48
C GLU A 231 -27.93 -33.45 -4.93
N ALA A 232 -28.42 -34.38 -5.74
CA ALA A 232 -29.80 -34.56 -6.13
C ALA A 232 -30.60 -35.29 -5.04
N GLU A 233 -31.90 -34.99 -5.06
CA GLU A 233 -32.99 -35.44 -4.19
C GLU A 233 -33.05 -36.93 -3.86
N LEU A 234 -33.50 -37.23 -2.62
CA LEU A 234 -34.48 -38.27 -2.30
C LEU A 234 -35.42 -37.79 -1.19
#